data_AF-A0A662DJJ7-F1
#
_entry.id   AF-A0A662DJJ7-F1
#
_cell.length_a   1.000
_cell.length_b   1.000
_cell.length_c   1.000
_cell.angle_alpha   90.00
_cell.angle_beta   90.00
_cell.angle_gamma   90.00
#
_symmetry.space_group_name_H-M   'P 1'
#
loop_
_entity.id
_entity.type
_entity.pdbx_description
1 polymer ?
#
loop_
_entity_poly.entity_id
_entity_poly.type
_entity_poly.pdbx_seq_one_letter_code
_entity_poly.pdbx_strand_id
1 'polypeptide(L)'
;MCSKYAPAVESGGRILTREWSKDPQRQAHLAEPRDDIVLERACEPTDSSVLEFEQEDGPFTTYRRRLEVHDDALVETTSYEVVIPWFGWLFRWPVRRVLTRHISYRSWWAPPDRLDATQLLVIGLLAAASMSAAFVNTLFTQTVNFAADEFGVDDTGIGIAGAVVRGG
;
A
#
# COMPACT_ATOMS: atom_id res chain seq x y z
N MET A 1 -24.56 -13.02 -14.76
CA MET A 1 -25.71 -12.15 -14.42
C MET A 1 -25.21 -11.15 -13.37
N CYS A 2 -24.51 -10.10 -13.81
CA CYS A 2 -23.84 -9.17 -12.89
C CYS A 2 -24.80 -8.09 -12.40
N SER A 3 -24.82 -7.94 -11.09
CA SER A 3 -25.64 -7.01 -10.32
C SER A 3 -25.34 -5.56 -10.70
N LYS A 4 -26.41 -4.77 -10.88
CA LYS A 4 -26.42 -3.33 -11.22
C LYS A 4 -26.16 -2.42 -10.02
N TYR A 5 -25.40 -2.90 -9.04
CA TYR A 5 -25.00 -2.13 -7.86
C TYR A 5 -23.49 -1.97 -7.88
N ALA A 6 -23.01 -0.73 -7.80
CA ALA A 6 -21.68 -0.49 -7.25
C ALA A 6 -21.69 -1.17 -5.87
N PRO A 7 -20.92 -2.26 -5.64
CA PRO A 7 -20.88 -2.86 -4.33
C PRO A 7 -20.49 -1.76 -3.35
N ALA A 8 -21.26 -1.64 -2.26
CA ALA A 8 -20.87 -0.80 -1.16
C ALA A 8 -19.45 -1.21 -0.78
N VAL A 9 -18.52 -0.27 -0.90
CA VAL A 9 -17.14 -0.48 -0.49
C VAL A 9 -17.19 -1.02 0.94
N GLU A 10 -16.66 -2.23 1.15
CA GLU A 10 -16.59 -2.85 2.47
C GLU A 10 -15.94 -1.87 3.46
N SER A 11 -16.32 -1.93 4.73
CA SER A 11 -15.91 -0.95 5.74
C SER A 11 -14.37 -0.90 5.86
N GLY A 12 -13.74 0.04 5.17
CA GLY A 12 -12.27 0.16 5.11
C GLY A 12 -11.73 0.55 3.73
N GLY A 13 -12.44 0.22 2.65
CA GLY A 13 -12.05 0.58 1.30
C GLY A 13 -12.21 2.08 1.00
N ARG A 14 -11.51 2.55 -0.04
CA ARG A 14 -11.44 3.95 -0.43
C ARG A 14 -11.89 4.16 -1.85
N ILE A 15 -12.55 5.28 -2.09
CA ILE A 15 -12.99 5.71 -3.42
C ILE A 15 -12.24 6.98 -3.80
N LEU A 16 -11.69 6.98 -5.01
CA LEU A 16 -11.10 8.14 -5.66
C LEU A 16 -11.88 8.39 -6.95
N THR A 17 -12.63 9.49 -6.99
CA THR A 17 -13.32 9.94 -8.20
C THR A 17 -12.57 11.11 -8.82
N ARG A 18 -12.40 11.06 -10.14
CA ARG A 18 -11.77 12.11 -10.95
C ARG A 18 -12.59 12.37 -12.19
N GLU A 19 -12.70 13.63 -12.55
CA GLU A 19 -13.33 14.08 -13.77
C GLU A 19 -12.27 14.68 -14.68
N TRP A 20 -12.34 14.31 -15.95
CA TRP A 20 -11.44 14.79 -16.99
C TRP A 20 -12.25 15.35 -18.15
N SER A 21 -11.76 16.42 -18.78
CA SER A 21 -12.33 16.84 -20.07
C SER A 21 -12.11 15.74 -21.11
N LYS A 22 -13.11 15.53 -21.97
CA LYS A 22 -13.03 14.55 -23.05
C LYS A 22 -12.08 15.04 -24.12
N ASP A 23 -10.97 14.33 -24.25
CA ASP A 23 -9.95 14.51 -25.27
C ASP A 23 -9.64 13.11 -25.82
N PRO A 24 -9.67 12.88 -27.15
CA PRO A 24 -9.41 11.56 -27.73
C PRO A 24 -8.10 10.91 -27.26
N GLN A 25 -7.03 11.71 -27.08
CA GLN A 25 -5.75 11.18 -26.60
C GLN A 25 -5.85 10.71 -25.14
N ARG A 26 -6.51 11.52 -24.30
CA ARG A 26 -6.74 11.18 -22.89
C ARG A 26 -7.66 9.99 -22.74
N GLN A 27 -8.70 9.90 -23.56
CA GLN A 27 -9.62 8.76 -23.55
C GLN A 27 -8.89 7.47 -23.91
N ALA A 28 -8.06 7.49 -24.96
CA ALA A 28 -7.25 6.33 -25.33
C ALA A 28 -6.34 5.88 -24.18
N HIS A 29 -5.61 6.83 -23.58
CA HIS A 29 -4.73 6.54 -22.45
C HIS A 29 -5.47 6.03 -21.19
N LEU A 30 -6.68 6.55 -20.90
CA LEU A 30 -7.48 6.08 -19.77
C LEU A 30 -8.19 4.75 -20.07
N ALA A 31 -8.40 4.41 -21.34
CA ALA A 31 -8.99 3.14 -21.76
C ALA A 31 -7.98 1.98 -21.75
N GLU A 32 -6.68 2.26 -21.69
CA GLU A 32 -5.65 1.24 -21.54
C GLU A 32 -5.61 0.72 -20.09
N PRO A 33 -5.46 -0.60 -19.90
CA PRO A 33 -5.15 -1.17 -18.59
C PRO A 33 -3.83 -0.61 -18.06
N ARG A 34 -3.77 -0.31 -16.76
CA ARG A 34 -2.53 0.10 -16.10
C ARG A 34 -1.53 -1.06 -16.04
N ASP A 35 -0.28 -0.70 -16.30
CA ASP A 35 0.90 -1.52 -16.02
C ASP A 35 1.88 -0.67 -15.23
N ASP A 36 1.48 -0.30 -14.00
CA ASP A 36 2.30 0.50 -13.09
C ASP A 36 2.53 -0.24 -11.75
N ILE A 37 2.19 0.38 -10.62
CA ILE A 37 2.16 -0.30 -9.32
C ILE A 37 1.06 -1.37 -9.25
N VAL A 38 0.07 -1.28 -10.14
CA VAL A 38 -0.98 -2.25 -10.34
C VAL A 38 -0.93 -2.71 -11.79
N LEU A 39 -0.96 -4.02 -11.99
CA LEU A 39 -1.27 -4.63 -13.27
C LEU A 39 -2.78 -4.80 -13.35
N GLU A 40 -3.40 -4.06 -14.25
CA GLU A 40 -4.82 -4.16 -14.50
C GLU A 40 -5.12 -5.12 -15.63
N ARG A 41 -6.25 -5.82 -15.48
CA ARG A 41 -6.90 -6.56 -16.54
C ARG A 41 -8.24 -5.90 -16.84
N ALA A 42 -8.52 -5.67 -18.12
CA ALA A 42 -9.83 -5.21 -18.55
C ALA A 42 -10.87 -6.30 -18.32
N CYS A 43 -12.00 -5.94 -17.72
CA CYS A 43 -13.15 -6.79 -17.57
C CYS A 43 -14.05 -6.72 -18.81
N GLU A 44 -14.92 -7.71 -18.99
CA GLU A 44 -15.94 -7.62 -20.03
C GLU A 44 -16.82 -6.38 -19.79
N PRO A 45 -17.02 -5.53 -20.80
CA PRO A 45 -17.76 -4.29 -20.64
C PRO A 45 -19.22 -4.59 -20.28
N THR A 46 -19.68 -4.01 -19.17
CA THR A 46 -21.10 -4.06 -18.79
C THR A 46 -21.95 -3.20 -19.74
N ASP A 47 -21.37 -2.12 -20.26
CA ASP A 47 -21.94 -1.19 -21.23
C ASP A 47 -20.82 -0.68 -22.15
N SER A 48 -21.12 -0.42 -23.42
CA SER A 48 -20.23 0.26 -24.38
C SER A 48 -19.68 1.61 -23.90
N SER A 49 -20.39 2.29 -22.99
CA SER A 49 -19.99 3.57 -22.40
C SER A 49 -19.16 3.45 -21.12
N VAL A 50 -18.98 2.22 -20.60
CA VAL A 50 -18.31 1.97 -19.32
C VAL A 50 -17.21 0.93 -19.50
N LEU A 51 -15.98 1.35 -19.21
CA LEU A 51 -14.83 0.43 -19.13
C LEU A 51 -14.54 0.11 -17.67
N GLU A 52 -14.34 -1.17 -17.38
CA GLU A 52 -14.02 -1.65 -16.04
C GLU A 52 -12.71 -2.42 -16.06
N PHE A 53 -11.90 -2.19 -15.04
CA PHE A 53 -10.59 -2.80 -14.85
C PHE A 53 -10.49 -3.33 -13.43
N GLU A 54 -9.94 -4.52 -13.30
CA GLU A 54 -9.65 -5.15 -12.02
C GLU A 54 -8.15 -5.42 -11.91
N GLN A 55 -7.64 -5.51 -10.68
CA GLN A 55 -6.26 -5.87 -10.45
C GLN A 55 -6.04 -7.35 -10.79
N GLU A 56 -5.07 -7.61 -11.65
CA GLU A 56 -4.49 -8.95 -11.85
C GLU A 56 -3.34 -9.19 -10.87
N ASP A 57 -2.48 -8.19 -10.70
CA ASP A 57 -1.32 -8.23 -9.80
C ASP A 57 -1.08 -6.85 -9.17
N GLY A 58 -0.76 -6.81 -7.88
CA GLY A 58 -0.57 -5.55 -7.15
C GLY A 58 -0.91 -5.61 -5.65
N PRO A 59 -0.73 -4.47 -4.96
CA PRO A 59 -0.67 -4.44 -3.49
C PRO A 59 -2.04 -4.39 -2.82
N PHE A 60 -3.12 -4.31 -3.60
CA PHE A 60 -4.46 -4.10 -3.08
C PHE A 60 -5.14 -5.44 -2.79
N THR A 61 -5.91 -5.52 -1.70
CA THR A 61 -6.78 -6.69 -1.44
C THR A 61 -7.98 -6.69 -2.36
N THR A 62 -8.52 -5.51 -2.61
CA THR A 62 -9.59 -5.25 -3.58
C THR A 62 -9.20 -4.03 -4.40
N TYR A 63 -9.32 -4.11 -5.72
CA TYR A 63 -9.08 -2.97 -6.62
C TYR A 63 -9.99 -3.04 -7.82
N ARG A 64 -10.68 -1.93 -8.11
CA ARG A 64 -11.49 -1.75 -9.30
C ARG A 64 -11.40 -0.32 -9.80
N ARG A 65 -11.12 -0.15 -11.08
CA ARG A 65 -11.19 1.14 -11.78
C ARG A 65 -12.31 1.09 -12.80
N ARG A 66 -13.16 2.11 -12.78
CA ARG A 66 -14.28 2.28 -13.69
C ARG A 66 -14.14 3.60 -14.40
N LEU A 67 -14.22 3.59 -15.72
CA LEU A 67 -14.19 4.76 -16.56
C LEU A 67 -15.53 4.89 -17.27
N GLU A 68 -16.28 5.93 -16.93
CA GLU A 68 -17.54 6.27 -17.58
C GLU A 68 -17.28 7.37 -18.62
N VAL A 69 -17.68 7.09 -19.86
CA VAL A 69 -17.52 8.00 -20.99
C VAL A 69 -18.84 8.75 -21.18
N HIS A 70 -18.84 10.05 -20.86
CA HIS A 70 -19.95 10.94 -21.14
C HIS A 70 -19.71 11.75 -22.43
N ASP A 71 -20.66 12.60 -22.79
CA ASP A 71 -20.60 13.38 -24.03
C ASP A 71 -19.40 14.35 -24.05
N ASP A 72 -19.16 15.07 -22.95
CA ASP A 72 -18.10 16.09 -22.84
C ASP A 72 -17.03 15.80 -21.76
N ALA A 73 -17.25 14.77 -20.95
CA ALA A 73 -16.39 14.44 -19.81
C ALA A 73 -16.11 12.94 -19.69
N LEU A 74 -15.01 12.61 -19.04
CA LEU A 74 -14.64 11.25 -18.65
C LEU A 74 -14.60 11.20 -17.11
N VAL A 75 -15.41 10.34 -16.51
CA VAL A 75 -15.45 10.15 -15.06
C VAL A 75 -14.75 8.85 -14.70
N GLU A 76 -13.62 8.96 -14.02
CA GLU A 76 -12.84 7.83 -13.54
C GLU A 76 -13.09 7.64 -12.04
N THR A 77 -13.57 6.46 -11.65
CA THR A 77 -13.76 6.08 -10.26
C THR A 77 -12.90 4.87 -9.95
N THR A 78 -11.96 5.03 -9.01
CA THR A 78 -11.10 3.96 -8.51
C THR A 78 -11.51 3.61 -7.09
N SER A 79 -11.98 2.38 -6.88
CA SER A 79 -12.25 1.80 -5.57
C SER A 79 -11.14 0.83 -5.21
N TYR A 80 -10.53 1.00 -4.04
CA TYR A 80 -9.40 0.16 -3.64
C TYR A 80 -9.35 -0.05 -2.13
N GLU A 81 -8.78 -1.17 -1.71
CA GLU A 81 -8.50 -1.51 -0.33
C GLU A 81 -7.06 -1.99 -0.20
N VAL A 82 -6.38 -1.52 0.84
CA VAL A 82 -4.99 -1.87 1.12
C VAL A 82 -4.82 -2.14 2.61
N VAL A 83 -4.21 -3.26 2.94
CA VAL A 83 -4.00 -3.68 4.33
C VAL A 83 -2.57 -3.34 4.75
N ILE A 84 -2.43 -2.24 5.49
CA ILE A 84 -1.15 -1.83 6.09
C ILE A 84 -1.31 -1.83 7.61
N PRO A 85 -0.83 -2.87 8.30
CA PRO A 85 -0.97 -3.01 9.75
C PRO A 85 -0.34 -1.85 10.52
N TRP A 86 -1.05 -1.29 11.52
CA TRP A 86 -0.68 -0.18 12.42
C TRP A 86 -0.30 1.17 11.76
N PHE A 87 0.19 1.16 10.52
CA PHE A 87 0.71 2.32 9.79
C PHE A 87 -0.18 2.76 8.63
N GLY A 88 -1.36 2.15 8.45
CA GLY A 88 -2.28 2.49 7.37
C GLY A 88 -2.68 3.97 7.32
N TRP A 89 -2.57 4.70 8.43
CA TRP A 89 -2.77 6.15 8.49
C TRP A 89 -1.60 6.96 7.91
N LEU A 90 -0.37 6.49 8.07
CA LEU A 90 0.85 7.13 7.56
C LEU A 90 0.93 7.03 6.04
N PHE A 91 0.57 5.87 5.50
CA PHE A 91 0.67 5.57 4.07
C PHE A 91 -0.53 6.08 3.25
N ARG A 92 -1.51 6.76 3.85
CA ARG A 92 -2.72 7.24 3.14
C ARG A 92 -2.39 8.21 2.01
N TRP A 93 -1.57 9.20 2.32
CA TRP A 93 -1.24 10.25 1.37
C TRP A 93 -0.31 9.74 0.25
N PRO A 94 0.77 8.98 0.55
CA PRO A 94 1.58 8.34 -0.48
C PRO A 94 0.76 7.46 -1.45
N VAL A 95 -0.07 6.55 -0.94
CA VAL A 95 -0.88 5.64 -1.78
C VAL A 95 -1.83 6.42 -2.69
N ARG A 96 -2.53 7.43 -2.15
CA ARG A 96 -3.40 8.29 -2.96
C ARG A 96 -2.60 9.03 -4.05
N ARG A 97 -1.42 9.56 -3.72
CA ARG A 97 -0.57 10.29 -4.67
C ARG A 97 -0.07 9.39 -5.80
N VAL A 98 0.31 8.15 -5.48
CA VAL A 98 0.71 7.17 -6.49
C VAL A 98 -0.50 6.80 -7.36
N LEU A 99 -1.66 6.47 -6.80
CA LEU A 99 -2.84 6.18 -7.63
C LEU A 99 -3.28 7.35 -8.52
N THR A 100 -3.01 8.59 -8.08
CA THR A 100 -3.26 9.78 -8.92
C THR A 100 -2.26 9.97 -10.05
N ARG A 101 -1.07 9.38 -9.98
CA ARG A 101 0.02 9.54 -10.95
C ARG A 101 0.30 8.18 -11.59
N HIS A 102 0.24 8.09 -12.92
CA HIS A 102 0.69 6.88 -13.62
C HIS A 102 2.24 6.78 -13.52
N ILE A 103 2.76 6.35 -12.36
CA ILE A 103 4.20 6.26 -12.08
C ILE A 103 4.68 4.91 -12.58
N SER A 104 5.58 4.90 -13.57
CA SER A 104 6.12 3.64 -14.09
C SER A 104 6.81 2.81 -13.01
N TYR A 105 6.46 1.52 -12.93
CA TYR A 105 7.15 0.51 -12.12
C TYR A 105 8.60 0.27 -12.57
N ARG A 106 9.00 0.76 -13.75
CA ARG A 106 10.35 0.63 -14.30
C ARG A 106 11.32 1.70 -13.81
N SER A 107 11.08 2.27 -12.63
CA SER A 107 11.99 3.24 -12.02
C SER A 107 13.25 2.53 -11.54
N TRP A 108 14.42 3.17 -11.62
CA TRP A 108 15.71 2.55 -11.28
C TRP A 108 15.81 2.04 -9.83
N TRP A 109 14.97 2.57 -8.93
CA TRP A 109 14.87 2.17 -7.52
C TRP A 109 13.76 1.15 -7.25
N ALA A 110 12.87 0.91 -8.22
CA ALA A 110 11.70 0.07 -8.00
C ALA A 110 12.10 -1.40 -8.08
N PRO A 111 11.58 -2.26 -7.18
CA PRO A 111 11.76 -3.70 -7.31
C PRO A 111 11.30 -4.17 -8.70
N PRO A 112 11.96 -5.19 -9.29
CA PRO A 112 11.61 -5.69 -10.61
C PRO A 112 10.20 -6.32 -10.63
N ASP A 113 9.76 -6.88 -9.50
CA ASP A 113 8.43 -7.45 -9.31
C ASP A 113 7.52 -6.48 -8.55
N ARG A 114 6.23 -6.47 -8.91
CA ARG A 114 5.21 -5.72 -8.18
C ARG A 114 4.95 -6.38 -6.84
N LEU A 115 4.63 -5.56 -5.85
CA LEU A 115 4.29 -6.06 -4.52
C LEU A 115 2.86 -6.56 -4.51
N ASP A 116 2.66 -7.81 -4.12
CA ASP A 116 1.32 -8.34 -3.85
C ASP A 116 0.81 -7.95 -2.44
N ALA A 117 -0.48 -8.15 -2.18
CA ALA A 117 -1.09 -7.83 -0.88
C ALA A 117 -0.47 -8.61 0.30
N THR A 118 -0.01 -9.85 0.06
CA THR A 118 0.62 -10.70 1.08
C THR A 118 2.02 -10.20 1.43
N GLN A 119 2.83 -9.87 0.42
CA GLN A 119 4.16 -9.28 0.57
C GLN A 119 4.06 -7.94 1.30
N LEU A 120 3.08 -7.11 0.97
CA LEU A 120 2.83 -5.85 1.67
C LEU A 120 2.53 -6.09 3.17
N LEU A 121 1.71 -7.10 3.48
CA LEU A 121 1.41 -7.50 4.86
C LEU A 121 2.67 -7.98 5.60
N VAL A 122 3.47 -8.85 4.97
CA VAL A 122 4.74 -9.35 5.53
C VAL A 122 5.70 -8.20 5.82
N ILE A 123 5.87 -7.27 4.89
CA ILE A 123 6.70 -6.07 5.09
C ILE A 123 6.18 -5.24 6.27
N GLY A 124 4.86 -5.05 6.38
CA GLY A 124 4.24 -4.34 7.50
C GLY A 124 4.51 -5.00 8.86
N LEU A 125 4.41 -6.33 8.92
CA LEU A 125 4.71 -7.11 10.13
C LEU A 125 6.19 -7.05 10.50
N LEU A 126 7.09 -7.19 9.53
CA LEU A 126 8.53 -7.07 9.74
C LEU A 126 8.91 -5.66 10.23
N ALA A 127 8.29 -4.62 9.67
CA ALA A 127 8.50 -3.25 10.12
C ALA A 127 8.04 -3.06 11.57
N ALA A 128 6.87 -3.60 11.95
CA ALA A 128 6.38 -3.55 13.32
C ALA A 128 7.33 -4.28 14.29
N ALA A 129 7.74 -5.50 13.95
CA ALA A 129 8.69 -6.28 14.75
C ALA A 129 10.04 -5.58 14.89
N SER A 130 10.56 -5.01 13.81
CA SER A 130 11.82 -4.27 13.81
C SER A 130 11.76 -3.03 14.71
N MET A 131 10.66 -2.28 14.70
CA MET A 131 10.49 -1.14 15.58
C MET A 131 10.38 -1.55 17.05
N SER A 132 9.68 -2.65 17.35
CA SER A 132 9.64 -3.21 18.71
C SER A 132 11.03 -3.61 19.21
N ALA A 133 11.81 -4.30 18.39
CA ALA A 133 13.18 -4.68 18.73
C ALA A 133 14.09 -3.46 18.94
N ALA A 134 14.01 -2.47 18.06
CA ALA A 134 14.77 -1.22 18.18
C ALA A 134 14.40 -0.45 19.45
N PHE A 135 13.12 -0.43 19.82
CA PHE A 135 12.64 0.19 21.03
C PHE A 135 13.19 -0.49 22.29
N VAL A 136 13.15 -1.82 22.36
CA VAL A 136 13.73 -2.60 23.48
C VAL A 136 15.22 -2.35 23.63
N ASN A 137 15.98 -2.37 22.53
CA ASN A 137 17.42 -2.07 22.55
C ASN A 137 17.70 -0.65 23.06
N THR A 138 16.86 0.32 22.69
CA THR A 138 16.99 1.71 23.12
C THR A 138 16.71 1.83 24.63
N LEU A 139 15.61 1.25 25.11
CA LEU A 139 15.29 1.23 26.54
C LEU A 139 16.39 0.57 27.36
N PHE A 140 16.88 -0.60 26.92
CA PHE A 140 17.97 -1.29 27.60
C PHE A 140 19.23 -0.41 27.71
N THR A 141 19.64 0.22 26.61
CA THR A 141 20.82 1.11 26.62
C THR A 141 20.64 2.28 27.59
N GLN A 142 19.42 2.77 27.77
CA GLN A 142 19.11 3.86 28.70
C GLN A 142 19.04 3.42 30.16
N THR A 143 18.60 2.19 30.44
CA THR A 143 18.33 1.74 31.82
C THR A 143 19.40 0.83 32.40
N VAL A 144 20.24 0.21 31.58
CA VAL A 144 21.18 -0.83 32.06
C VAL A 144 22.20 -0.29 33.06
N ASN A 145 22.69 0.94 32.89
CA ASN A 145 23.64 1.53 33.82
C ASN A 145 22.99 1.84 35.17
N PHE A 146 21.74 2.32 35.19
CA PHE A 146 21.01 2.53 36.43
C PHE A 146 20.76 1.22 37.19
N ALA A 147 20.38 0.17 36.47
CA ALA A 147 20.19 -1.15 37.08
C ALA A 147 21.52 -1.76 37.57
N ALA A 148 22.61 -1.59 36.82
CA ALA A 148 23.92 -2.10 37.21
C ALA A 148 24.44 -1.44 38.49
N ASP A 149 24.25 -0.12 38.64
CA ASP A 149 24.61 0.62 39.85
C ASP A 149 23.80 0.16 41.08
N GLU A 150 22.50 -0.14 40.91
CA GLU A 150 21.62 -0.57 42.01
C GLU A 150 21.90 -2.00 42.48
N PHE A 151 22.27 -2.90 41.56
CA PHE A 151 22.58 -4.30 41.86
C PHE A 151 24.07 -4.60 42.08
N GLY A 152 24.95 -3.59 41.95
CA GLY A 152 26.40 -3.74 42.10
C GLY A 152 27.05 -4.63 41.04
N VAL A 153 26.53 -4.63 39.82
CA VAL A 153 26.98 -5.46 38.70
C VAL A 153 28.13 -4.76 37.96
N ASP A 154 29.24 -5.46 37.72
CA ASP A 154 30.39 -4.93 36.97
C ASP A 154 30.12 -4.85 35.45
N ASP A 155 30.86 -3.99 34.74
CA ASP A 155 30.80 -3.76 33.28
C ASP A 155 30.72 -5.04 32.43
N THR A 156 31.30 -6.14 32.90
CA THR A 156 31.25 -7.47 32.27
C THR A 156 29.82 -8.03 32.23
N GLY A 157 29.03 -7.81 33.30
CA GLY A 157 27.62 -8.21 33.38
C GLY A 157 26.71 -7.37 32.48
N ILE A 158 27.00 -6.08 32.34
CA ILE A 158 26.33 -5.18 31.38
C ILE A 158 26.58 -5.63 29.94
N GLY A 159 27.83 -6.03 29.64
CA GLY A 159 28.21 -6.57 28.34
C GLY A 159 27.47 -7.86 27.96
N ILE A 160 27.32 -8.80 28.90
CA ILE A 160 26.58 -10.06 28.69
C ILE A 160 25.10 -9.78 28.48
N ALA A 161 24.49 -8.90 29.28
CA ALA A 161 23.10 -8.52 29.12
C ALA A 161 22.84 -7.83 27.76
N GLY A 162 23.75 -6.95 27.34
CA GLY A 162 23.67 -6.30 26.02
C GLY A 162 23.82 -7.30 24.86
N ALA A 163 24.65 -8.33 25.01
CA ALA A 163 24.79 -9.41 24.04
C ALA A 163 23.52 -10.28 23.94
N VAL A 164 22.85 -10.57 25.06
CA VAL A 164 21.58 -11.32 25.07
C VAL A 164 20.46 -10.51 24.42
N VAL A 165 20.35 -9.20 24.68
CA VAL A 165 19.35 -8.33 24.05
C VAL A 165 19.57 -8.18 22.55
N ARG A 166 20.84 -8.11 22.10
CA ARG A 166 21.19 -8.08 20.67
C ARG A 166 21.08 -9.42 19.97
N GLY A 167 21.24 -10.52 20.71
CA GLY A 167 21.20 -11.89 20.22
C GLY A 167 19.84 -12.57 20.31
N GLY A 168 18.81 -11.86 20.82
CA GLY A 168 17.42 -12.32 20.81
C GLY A 168 16.91 -12.58 19.39
#